data_AF-A0A225ALW9-F1
#
_entry.id   AF-A0A225ALW9-F1
#
_cell.length_a   1.000
_cell.length_b   1.000
_cell.length_c   1.000
_cell.angle_alpha   90.00
_cell.angle_beta   90.00
_cell.angle_gamma   90.00
#
_symmetry.space_group_name_H-M   'P 1'
#
loop_
_entity.id
_entity.type
_entity.pdbx_description
1 polymer ?
#
loop_
_entity_poly.entity_id
_entity_poly.type
_entity_poly.pdbx_seq_one_letter_code
_entity_poly.pdbx_strand_id
1 'polypeptide(L)'
;MIYDRLLPILESAANSKEAVDVHELNSALTMDFVSAYLYGLQNASNLLQDVLFRKHLLHNYQCRKPFEFYYQEVPGLVTLSQAIGLPIIPQWCRDATQVMDEWNMDLCDKAEKSLASDNPRIEPTVYKQMKLSMAKQMTLGKDDPKGNAQKLKQQKIDIACETYDQLTAGHETSAVGLTYLYWELSKHPEIQDELRKELRTLSVKIGRTPVMEFVKQLPGAKEIDALPLLHAVIMETLRLHAPIPGIQPRVTPAPSSTLAGYANIPPNIRVSAQAYSLHRNPEVFPEPEAWQPRRWLKEYNTPEMEEMRRWFWAFGSGGRMCVGSNFAIQEMKLVTAAIYSNFKSTIVDDDGIEAIDAYTVKPTSDRLILEFERETEWTKSGQYTGITELELTSDGIAQVQNTGRVLVGPGKLIDPSRVAHVYVSPRQRAQATFDLLFSGSSSLSSTSDRVSTTDRLAEWAYGEYEGMVTSQIRALRKEHGLDSERPWDIWRDGCEGGESAQEVTDRLDDLIKEIRTFQANHMHGEPGPADIVLVAHGHLLRAFVKRWLGYPMEFPLSLMLEPGGIGVLSYQHHNVNEPALFAGMAFPSAS
;
A
#
# COMPACT_ATOMS: atom_id res chain seq x y z
N MET A 1 -3.52 3.07 11.96
CA MET A 1 -4.16 3.48 10.68
C MET A 1 -3.37 2.97 9.47
N ILE A 2 -2.14 3.44 9.21
CA ILE A 2 -1.31 2.92 8.09
C ILE A 2 -1.08 1.41 8.22
N TYR A 3 -0.41 0.95 9.28
CA TYR A 3 -0.03 -0.46 9.45
C TYR A 3 -1.19 -1.40 9.79
N ASP A 4 -2.19 -0.92 10.54
CA ASP A 4 -3.26 -1.78 11.06
C ASP A 4 -4.49 -1.86 10.16
N ARG A 5 -4.66 -0.87 9.25
CA ARG A 5 -5.87 -0.74 8.43
C ARG A 5 -5.54 -0.66 6.94
N LEU A 6 -4.83 0.38 6.50
CA LEU A 6 -4.60 0.64 5.08
C LEU A 6 -3.72 -0.41 4.40
N LEU A 7 -2.50 -0.63 4.92
CA LEU A 7 -1.56 -1.58 4.30
C LEU A 7 -2.16 -2.99 4.23
N PRO A 8 -2.76 -3.57 5.29
CA PRO A 8 -3.38 -4.89 5.19
C PRO A 8 -4.43 -5.03 4.08
N ILE A 9 -5.22 -3.98 3.81
CA ILE A 9 -6.21 -3.99 2.71
C ILE A 9 -5.50 -4.10 1.36
N LEU A 10 -4.50 -3.25 1.12
CA LEU A 10 -3.74 -3.25 -0.13
C LEU A 10 -2.87 -4.50 -0.28
N GLU A 11 -2.31 -5.02 0.81
CA GLU A 11 -1.58 -6.28 0.85
C GLU A 11 -2.47 -7.46 0.45
N SER A 12 -3.69 -7.50 0.99
CA SER A 12 -4.68 -8.54 0.65
C SER A 12 -5.02 -8.46 -0.84
N ALA A 13 -5.36 -7.27 -1.35
CA ALA A 13 -5.70 -7.04 -2.74
C ALA A 13 -4.55 -7.41 -3.70
N ALA A 14 -3.32 -7.01 -3.37
CA ALA A 14 -2.13 -7.34 -4.15
C ALA A 14 -1.84 -8.85 -4.18
N ASN A 15 -2.14 -9.56 -3.09
CA ASN A 15 -1.95 -11.01 -3.00
C ASN A 15 -3.04 -11.78 -3.75
N SER A 16 -4.29 -11.30 -3.74
CA SER A 16 -5.41 -11.90 -4.47
C SER A 16 -5.48 -11.47 -5.94
N LYS A 17 -4.67 -10.48 -6.35
CA LYS A 17 -4.78 -9.79 -7.65
C LYS A 17 -6.18 -9.19 -7.86
N GLU A 18 -6.78 -8.73 -6.76
CA GLU A 18 -8.05 -8.02 -6.81
C GLU A 18 -7.78 -6.53 -7.00
N ALA A 19 -8.47 -5.93 -7.96
CA ALA A 19 -8.42 -4.49 -8.14
C ALA A 19 -9.21 -3.78 -7.05
N VAL A 20 -8.78 -2.56 -6.69
CA VAL A 20 -9.29 -1.78 -5.57
C VAL A 20 -9.91 -0.49 -6.10
N ASP A 21 -11.14 -0.20 -5.67
CA ASP A 21 -11.71 1.14 -5.83
C ASP A 21 -11.01 2.10 -4.85
N VAL A 22 -10.05 2.85 -5.36
CA VAL A 22 -9.25 3.76 -4.54
C VAL A 22 -9.98 5.04 -4.21
N HIS A 23 -11.04 5.41 -4.93
CA HIS A 23 -11.85 6.58 -4.56
C HIS A 23 -12.61 6.29 -3.26
N GLU A 24 -13.33 5.16 -3.19
CA GLU A 24 -14.03 4.74 -1.97
C GLU A 24 -13.04 4.51 -0.80
N LEU A 25 -11.89 3.89 -1.08
CA LEU A 25 -10.85 3.67 -0.08
C LEU A 25 -10.30 4.99 0.47
N ASN A 26 -10.05 5.98 -0.40
CA ASN A 26 -9.56 7.30 -0.01
C ASN A 26 -10.59 8.08 0.81
N SER A 27 -11.88 7.99 0.49
CA SER A 27 -12.96 8.54 1.33
C SER A 27 -12.95 7.92 2.73
N ALA A 28 -12.83 6.59 2.83
CA ALA A 28 -12.73 5.91 4.12
C ALA A 28 -11.49 6.35 4.92
N LEU A 29 -10.34 6.39 4.24
CA LEU A 29 -9.04 6.68 4.81
C LEU A 29 -8.98 8.07 5.42
N THR A 30 -9.37 9.07 4.64
CA THR A 30 -9.29 10.49 5.03
C THR A 30 -10.29 10.81 6.13
N MET A 31 -11.46 10.16 6.15
CA MET A 31 -12.40 10.25 7.28
C MET A 31 -11.79 9.69 8.57
N ASP A 32 -11.13 8.54 8.50
CA ASP A 32 -10.42 7.95 9.65
C ASP A 32 -9.28 8.86 10.14
N PHE A 33 -8.56 9.51 9.22
CA PHE A 33 -7.49 10.45 9.55
C PHE A 33 -7.98 11.73 10.22
N VAL A 34 -8.96 12.41 9.63
CA VAL A 34 -9.48 13.65 10.18
C VAL A 34 -10.24 13.41 11.49
N SER A 35 -10.99 12.31 11.62
CA SER A 35 -11.62 11.96 12.90
C SER A 35 -10.58 11.62 13.98
N ALA A 36 -9.49 10.93 13.64
CA ALA A 36 -8.39 10.69 14.58
C ALA A 36 -7.69 11.99 15.00
N TYR A 37 -7.52 12.93 14.07
CA TYR A 37 -6.94 14.24 14.36
C TYR A 37 -7.83 15.07 15.31
N LEU A 38 -9.14 15.08 15.07
CA LEU A 38 -10.11 15.85 15.86
C LEU A 38 -10.37 15.24 17.24
N TYR A 39 -10.68 13.94 17.27
CA TYR A 39 -11.22 13.26 18.46
C TYR A 39 -10.21 12.31 19.13
N GLY A 40 -8.98 12.22 18.62
CA GLY A 40 -7.97 11.29 19.13
C GLY A 40 -8.06 9.89 18.51
N LEU A 41 -6.92 9.21 18.41
CA LEU A 41 -6.79 7.94 17.66
C LEU A 41 -7.71 6.83 18.18
N GLN A 42 -7.96 6.76 19.49
CA GLN A 42 -8.87 5.77 20.08
C GLN A 42 -10.34 6.00 19.73
N ASN A 43 -10.75 7.26 19.54
CA ASN A 43 -12.14 7.64 19.30
C ASN A 43 -12.47 7.84 17.82
N ALA A 44 -11.45 7.76 16.94
CA ALA A 44 -11.57 7.91 15.51
C ALA A 44 -12.58 6.94 14.88
N SER A 45 -13.06 7.27 13.69
CA SER A 45 -13.81 6.31 12.87
C SER A 45 -12.94 5.12 12.46
N ASN A 46 -13.60 4.07 11.95
CA ASN A 46 -12.95 2.87 11.42
C ASN A 46 -13.52 2.48 10.05
N LEU A 47 -13.77 3.46 9.18
CA LEU A 47 -14.42 3.25 7.88
C LEU A 47 -13.59 2.40 6.93
N LEU A 48 -12.27 2.34 7.12
CA LEU A 48 -11.41 1.44 6.35
C LEU A 48 -11.79 -0.04 6.53
N GLN A 49 -12.12 -0.44 7.77
CA GLN A 49 -12.40 -1.84 8.11
C GLN A 49 -13.90 -2.13 8.22
N ASP A 50 -14.71 -1.17 8.65
CA ASP A 50 -16.16 -1.32 8.74
C ASP A 50 -16.85 -0.89 7.44
N VAL A 51 -16.85 -1.81 6.46
CA VAL A 51 -17.38 -1.58 5.11
C VAL A 51 -18.88 -1.29 5.11
N LEU A 52 -19.65 -1.93 5.98
CA LEU A 52 -21.11 -1.71 6.04
C LEU A 52 -21.43 -0.34 6.60
N PHE A 53 -20.78 0.06 7.70
CA PHE A 53 -20.96 1.38 8.27
C PHE A 53 -20.45 2.47 7.32
N ARG A 54 -19.30 2.25 6.66
CA ARG A 54 -18.78 3.16 5.62
C ARG A 54 -19.83 3.44 4.55
N LYS A 55 -20.39 2.40 3.94
CA LYS A 55 -21.40 2.56 2.87
C LYS A 55 -22.62 3.33 3.35
N HIS A 56 -23.11 3.02 4.55
CA HIS A 56 -24.23 3.73 5.14
C HIS A 56 -23.93 5.22 5.38
N LEU A 57 -22.78 5.52 5.97
CA LEU A 57 -22.40 6.89 6.30
C LEU A 57 -22.12 7.74 5.05
N LEU A 58 -21.35 7.20 4.09
CA LEU A 58 -21.05 7.90 2.84
C LEU A 58 -22.31 8.15 2.00
N HIS A 59 -23.27 7.22 2.00
CA HIS A 59 -24.56 7.42 1.36
C HIS A 59 -25.33 8.61 1.97
N ASN A 60 -25.49 8.63 3.30
CA ASN A 60 -26.14 9.74 4.01
C ASN A 60 -25.39 11.06 3.85
N TYR A 61 -24.06 11.02 3.73
CA TYR A 61 -23.27 12.21 3.46
C TYR A 61 -23.54 12.76 2.05
N GLN A 62 -23.42 11.93 1.02
CA GLN A 62 -23.50 12.35 -0.39
C GLN A 62 -24.92 12.71 -0.82
N CYS A 63 -25.95 12.01 -0.36
CA CYS A 63 -27.33 12.23 -0.82
C CYS A 63 -27.88 13.62 -0.46
N ARG A 64 -27.30 14.28 0.56
CA ARG A 64 -27.73 15.61 1.03
C ARG A 64 -27.15 16.76 0.22
N LYS A 65 -26.02 16.54 -0.48
CA LYS A 65 -25.27 17.60 -1.16
C LYS A 65 -26.08 18.49 -2.10
N PRO A 66 -26.97 17.96 -2.95
CA PRO A 66 -27.79 18.81 -3.83
C PRO A 66 -28.67 19.83 -3.08
N PHE A 67 -28.90 19.64 -1.77
CA PHE A 67 -29.74 20.51 -0.95
C PHE A 67 -28.96 21.54 -0.13
N GLU A 68 -27.62 21.49 -0.11
CA GLU A 68 -26.78 22.43 0.64
C GLU A 68 -26.98 23.88 0.19
N PHE A 69 -27.24 24.10 -1.11
CA PHE A 69 -27.56 25.41 -1.68
C PHE A 69 -28.69 26.11 -0.91
N TYR A 70 -29.75 25.39 -0.53
CA TYR A 70 -30.90 26.00 0.14
C TYR A 70 -30.54 26.51 1.54
N TYR A 71 -29.71 25.76 2.27
CA TYR A 71 -29.24 26.16 3.59
C TYR A 71 -28.28 27.35 3.52
N GLN A 72 -27.42 27.41 2.51
CA GLN A 72 -26.36 28.42 2.41
C GLN A 72 -26.81 29.72 1.74
N GLU A 73 -27.54 29.62 0.63
CA GLU A 73 -27.84 30.77 -0.24
C GLU A 73 -29.23 31.37 0.01
N VAL A 74 -30.19 30.55 0.44
CA VAL A 74 -31.59 30.99 0.67
C VAL A 74 -32.17 30.50 2.00
N PRO A 75 -31.48 30.67 3.15
CA PRO A 75 -31.94 30.16 4.45
C PRO A 75 -33.33 30.70 4.84
N GLY A 76 -33.64 31.96 4.51
CA GLY A 76 -34.96 32.53 4.77
C GLY A 76 -36.10 31.84 4.01
N LEU A 77 -35.83 31.35 2.81
CA LEU A 77 -36.80 30.55 2.03
C LEU A 77 -37.02 29.19 2.69
N VAL A 78 -35.97 28.55 3.20
CA VAL A 78 -36.08 27.30 3.96
C VAL A 78 -36.99 27.51 5.17
N THR A 79 -36.73 28.54 5.98
CA THR A 79 -37.55 28.89 7.16
C THR A 79 -39.01 29.17 6.78
N LEU A 80 -39.24 29.98 5.74
CA LEU A 80 -40.59 30.30 5.28
C LEU A 80 -41.33 29.04 4.80
N SER A 81 -40.68 28.19 4.01
CA SER A 81 -41.27 26.97 3.47
C SER A 81 -41.73 26.00 4.56
N GLN A 82 -40.95 25.91 5.64
CA GLN A 82 -41.30 25.13 6.83
C GLN A 82 -42.49 25.74 7.57
N ALA A 83 -42.49 27.06 7.77
CA ALA A 83 -43.55 27.76 8.47
C ALA A 83 -44.93 27.62 7.78
N ILE A 84 -44.96 27.56 6.45
CA ILE A 84 -46.20 27.37 5.67
C ILE A 84 -46.57 25.91 5.42
N GLY A 85 -45.82 24.95 5.99
CA GLY A 85 -46.10 23.51 5.84
C GLY A 85 -45.73 22.90 4.48
N LEU A 86 -44.90 23.57 3.68
CA LEU A 86 -44.44 23.12 2.36
C LEU A 86 -42.91 23.08 2.31
N PRO A 87 -42.24 22.17 3.04
CA PRO A 87 -40.79 22.16 3.11
C PRO A 87 -40.17 21.87 1.73
N ILE A 88 -39.32 22.78 1.24
CA ILE A 88 -38.59 22.60 -0.04
C ILE A 88 -37.46 21.56 0.06
N ILE A 89 -37.02 21.27 1.28
CA ILE A 89 -36.06 20.21 1.56
C ILE A 89 -36.85 18.95 1.92
N PRO A 90 -36.61 17.81 1.26
CA PRO A 90 -37.30 16.56 1.56
C PRO A 90 -37.05 16.07 2.99
N GLN A 91 -38.00 15.30 3.54
CA GLN A 91 -37.86 14.72 4.89
C GLN A 91 -36.66 13.78 4.99
N TRP A 92 -36.43 12.92 3.99
CA TRP A 92 -35.29 12.01 3.98
C TRP A 92 -33.94 12.74 4.05
N CYS A 93 -33.84 13.96 3.52
CA CYS A 93 -32.62 14.76 3.60
C CYS A 93 -32.39 15.27 5.04
N ARG A 94 -33.46 15.60 5.76
CA ARG A 94 -33.39 15.93 7.18
C ARG A 94 -33.03 14.71 8.03
N ASP A 95 -33.63 13.56 7.72
CA ASP A 95 -33.34 12.30 8.42
C ASP A 95 -31.86 11.93 8.23
N ALA A 96 -31.32 12.06 7.01
CA ALA A 96 -29.90 11.85 6.74
C ALA A 96 -29.01 12.86 7.49
N THR A 97 -29.41 14.14 7.58
CA THR A 97 -28.67 15.13 8.38
C THR A 97 -28.64 14.75 9.85
N GLN A 98 -29.78 14.30 10.40
CA GLN A 98 -29.87 13.85 11.78
C GLN A 98 -28.94 12.66 12.06
N VAL A 99 -28.84 11.69 11.15
CA VAL A 99 -27.89 10.57 11.27
C VAL A 99 -26.45 11.09 11.38
N MET A 100 -26.07 12.07 10.55
CA MET A 100 -24.73 12.65 10.59
C MET A 100 -24.47 13.43 11.88
N ASP A 101 -25.46 14.22 12.34
CA ASP A 101 -25.37 15.01 13.57
C ASP A 101 -25.22 14.10 14.80
N GLU A 102 -26.03 13.03 14.88
CA GLU A 102 -25.96 12.05 15.97
C GLU A 102 -24.62 11.32 15.99
N TRP A 103 -24.10 10.95 14.81
CA TRP A 103 -22.79 10.32 14.69
C TRP A 103 -21.66 11.24 15.16
N ASN A 104 -21.67 12.50 14.73
CA ASN A 104 -20.67 13.49 15.15
C ASN A 104 -20.76 13.77 16.66
N MET A 105 -21.98 13.85 17.21
CA MET A 105 -22.19 14.02 18.65
C MET A 105 -21.66 12.83 19.47
N ASP A 106 -21.80 11.60 18.97
CA ASP A 106 -21.21 10.41 19.60
C ASP A 106 -19.67 10.47 19.61
N LEU A 107 -19.03 10.97 18.55
CA LEU A 107 -17.59 11.22 18.52
C LEU A 107 -17.16 12.27 19.55
N CYS A 108 -17.91 13.36 19.68
CA CYS A 108 -17.69 14.35 20.74
C CYS A 108 -17.82 13.72 22.14
N ASP A 109 -18.83 12.88 22.37
CA ASP A 109 -19.05 12.21 23.66
C ASP A 109 -17.96 11.20 24.00
N LYS A 110 -17.39 10.54 22.99
CA LYS A 110 -16.21 9.67 23.16
C LYS A 110 -14.97 10.50 23.50
N ALA A 111 -14.71 11.58 22.75
CA ALA A 111 -13.61 12.49 23.03
C ALA A 111 -13.70 13.08 24.45
N GLU A 112 -14.89 13.50 24.87
CA GLU A 112 -15.17 14.02 26.21
C GLU A 112 -14.73 13.05 27.32
N LYS A 113 -15.00 11.75 27.17
CA LYS A 113 -14.59 10.70 28.13
C LYS A 113 -13.06 10.51 28.20
N SER A 114 -12.33 10.95 27.19
CA SER A 114 -10.87 10.80 27.08
C SER A 114 -10.07 12.08 27.40
N LEU A 115 -10.73 13.19 27.75
CA LEU A 115 -10.08 14.50 27.98
C LEU A 115 -8.99 14.52 29.05
N ALA A 116 -9.12 13.64 30.06
CA ALA A 116 -8.19 13.54 31.17
C ALA A 116 -6.91 12.74 30.83
N SER A 117 -6.84 12.11 29.66
CA SER A 117 -5.65 11.41 29.23
C SER A 117 -4.60 12.37 28.71
N ASP A 118 -3.35 12.15 29.09
CA ASP A 118 -2.17 12.80 28.49
C ASP A 118 -1.40 11.83 27.57
N ASN A 119 -1.97 10.66 27.27
CA ASN A 119 -1.39 9.72 26.31
C ASN A 119 -1.72 10.20 24.89
N PRO A 120 -0.74 10.48 24.02
CA PRO A 120 -1.00 10.97 22.65
C PRO A 120 -1.86 10.04 21.78
N ARG A 121 -2.00 8.75 22.15
CA ARG A 121 -2.88 7.80 21.45
C ARG A 121 -4.35 7.89 21.87
N ILE A 122 -4.63 8.53 22.99
CA ILE A 122 -5.95 8.60 23.63
C ILE A 122 -6.43 10.05 23.71
N GLU A 123 -5.53 10.97 24.01
CA GLU A 123 -5.83 12.39 24.19
C GLU A 123 -6.43 12.99 22.91
N PRO A 124 -7.64 13.59 22.99
CA PRO A 124 -8.29 14.24 21.86
C PRO A 124 -7.80 15.69 21.75
N THR A 125 -6.53 15.89 21.39
CA THR A 125 -5.85 17.20 21.53
C THR A 125 -6.60 18.36 20.87
N VAL A 126 -7.11 18.18 19.64
CA VAL A 126 -7.81 19.26 18.91
C VAL A 126 -9.15 19.59 19.59
N TYR A 127 -9.97 18.57 19.88
CA TYR A 127 -11.22 18.75 20.63
C TYR A 127 -10.98 19.39 22.01
N LYS A 128 -9.97 18.92 22.77
CA LYS A 128 -9.58 19.47 24.08
C LYS A 128 -9.22 20.95 23.97
N GLN A 129 -8.40 21.32 22.97
CA GLN A 129 -7.99 22.70 22.78
C GLN A 129 -9.16 23.61 22.37
N MET A 130 -10.05 23.13 21.50
CA MET A 130 -11.26 23.85 21.10
C MET A 130 -12.17 24.11 22.30
N LYS A 131 -12.44 23.08 23.10
CA LYS A 131 -13.21 23.18 24.33
C LYS A 131 -12.62 24.19 25.30
N LEU A 132 -11.31 24.13 25.55
CA LEU A 132 -10.61 25.07 26.44
C LEU A 132 -10.67 26.50 25.91
N SER A 133 -10.53 26.71 24.60
CA SER A 133 -10.63 28.02 23.96
C SER A 133 -12.02 28.62 24.14
N MET A 134 -13.07 27.85 23.83
CA MET A 134 -14.46 28.29 23.99
C MET A 134 -14.82 28.52 25.47
N ALA A 135 -14.32 27.69 26.39
CA ALA A 135 -14.55 27.86 27.83
C ALA A 135 -13.96 29.18 28.35
N LYS A 136 -12.80 29.62 27.84
CA LYS A 136 -12.20 30.91 28.21
C LYS A 136 -13.03 32.12 27.77
N GLN A 137 -13.82 31.98 26.71
CA GLN A 137 -14.72 33.02 26.20
C GLN A 137 -16.08 33.01 26.92
N MET A 138 -16.37 31.93 27.67
CA MET A 138 -17.63 31.76 28.39
C MET A 138 -17.55 32.36 29.80
N THR A 139 -18.55 33.18 30.16
CA THR A 139 -18.74 33.69 31.53
C THR A 139 -19.86 32.93 32.23
N LEU A 140 -19.55 32.28 33.35
CA LEU A 140 -20.53 31.60 34.20
C LEU A 140 -20.97 32.51 35.35
N GLY A 141 -22.28 32.58 35.61
CA GLY A 141 -22.85 33.35 36.71
C GLY A 141 -22.67 32.63 38.03
N LYS A 142 -22.27 33.33 39.10
CA LYS A 142 -22.04 32.73 40.42
C LYS A 142 -23.31 32.10 41.04
N ASP A 143 -24.49 32.65 40.74
CA ASP A 143 -25.77 32.25 41.31
C ASP A 143 -26.83 31.91 40.24
N ASP A 144 -26.42 31.45 39.05
CA ASP A 144 -27.32 31.07 37.96
C ASP A 144 -27.06 29.64 37.45
N PRO A 145 -27.42 28.59 38.22
CA PRO A 145 -27.22 27.21 37.80
C PRO A 145 -27.92 26.85 36.49
N LYS A 146 -29.12 27.43 36.25
CA LYS A 146 -29.91 27.14 35.04
C LYS A 146 -29.28 27.78 33.81
N GLY A 147 -28.89 29.05 33.86
CA GLY A 147 -28.21 29.72 32.76
C GLY A 147 -26.82 29.11 32.50
N ASN A 148 -26.09 28.72 33.55
CA ASN A 148 -24.82 28.01 33.40
C ASN A 148 -25.00 26.66 32.67
N ALA A 149 -26.02 25.88 33.04
CA ALA A 149 -26.32 24.61 32.36
C ALA A 149 -26.67 24.83 30.88
N GLN A 150 -27.45 25.87 30.56
CA GLN A 150 -27.79 26.21 29.18
C GLN A 150 -26.56 26.62 28.37
N LYS A 151 -25.66 27.44 28.95
CA LYS A 151 -24.40 27.84 28.29
C LYS A 151 -23.49 26.65 28.01
N LEU A 152 -23.35 25.72 28.96
CA LEU A 152 -22.58 24.49 28.78
C LEU A 152 -23.18 23.59 27.70
N LYS A 153 -24.51 23.47 27.65
CA LYS A 153 -25.20 22.75 26.58
C LYS A 153 -24.95 23.38 25.21
N GLN A 154 -25.03 24.72 25.12
CA GLN A 154 -24.75 25.43 23.87
C GLN A 154 -23.30 25.23 23.43
N GLN A 155 -22.34 25.33 24.34
CA GLN A 155 -20.93 25.06 24.02
C GLN A 155 -20.71 23.65 23.45
N LYS A 156 -21.38 22.63 24.00
CA LYS A 156 -21.29 21.28 23.44
C LYS A 156 -21.75 21.25 21.97
N ILE A 157 -22.84 21.94 21.67
CA ILE A 157 -23.37 22.07 20.30
C ILE A 157 -22.39 22.84 19.42
N ASP A 158 -21.85 23.95 19.89
CA ASP A 158 -20.90 24.77 19.13
C ASP A 158 -19.63 23.97 18.79
N ILE A 159 -19.08 23.19 19.74
CA ILE A 159 -17.95 22.28 19.48
C ILE A 159 -18.32 21.21 18.47
N ALA A 160 -19.52 20.62 18.59
CA ALA A 160 -19.97 19.60 17.64
C ALA A 160 -20.08 20.18 16.22
N CYS A 161 -20.64 21.38 16.05
CA CYS A 161 -20.69 22.08 14.77
C CYS A 161 -19.29 22.34 14.20
N GLU A 162 -18.40 22.95 14.97
CA GLU A 162 -17.03 23.28 14.52
C GLU A 162 -16.22 22.02 14.15
N THR A 163 -16.37 20.95 14.92
CA THR A 163 -15.69 19.68 14.62
C THR A 163 -16.30 18.96 13.43
N TYR A 164 -17.62 19.06 13.21
CA TYR A 164 -18.27 18.52 12.02
C TYR A 164 -17.82 19.25 10.74
N ASP A 165 -17.71 20.57 10.78
CA ASP A 165 -17.19 21.37 9.67
C ASP A 165 -15.75 20.95 9.32
N GLN A 166 -14.89 20.75 10.33
CA GLN A 166 -13.52 20.29 10.12
C GLN A 166 -13.46 18.84 9.61
N LEU A 167 -14.30 17.96 10.14
CA LEU A 167 -14.39 16.56 9.76
C LEU A 167 -14.76 16.42 8.27
N THR A 168 -15.79 17.14 7.84
CA THR A 168 -16.25 17.12 6.46
C THR A 168 -15.27 17.79 5.51
N ALA A 169 -14.63 18.90 5.92
CA ALA A 169 -13.61 19.59 5.13
C ALA A 169 -12.36 18.72 4.88
N GLY A 170 -11.85 18.04 5.91
CA GLY A 170 -10.66 17.18 5.81
C GLY A 170 -10.90 15.83 5.14
N HIS A 171 -12.15 15.36 5.09
CA HIS A 171 -12.51 14.10 4.44
C HIS A 171 -12.51 14.22 2.91
N GLU A 172 -13.49 14.92 2.34
CA GLU A 172 -13.77 14.76 0.91
C GLU A 172 -12.69 15.39 0.03
N THR A 173 -12.15 16.54 0.44
CA THR A 173 -11.15 17.26 -0.34
C THR A 173 -9.83 16.49 -0.44
N SER A 174 -9.36 15.92 0.67
CA SER A 174 -8.18 15.03 0.67
C SER A 174 -8.45 13.75 -0.13
N ALA A 175 -9.64 13.16 -0.03
CA ALA A 175 -9.97 11.94 -0.75
C ALA A 175 -9.89 12.13 -2.27
N VAL A 176 -10.43 13.25 -2.77
CA VAL A 176 -10.34 13.65 -4.17
C VAL A 176 -8.90 13.91 -4.57
N GLY A 177 -8.15 14.67 -3.77
CA GLY A 177 -6.74 14.98 -4.05
C GLY A 177 -5.88 13.72 -4.17
N LEU A 178 -6.08 12.75 -3.28
CA LEU A 178 -5.41 11.44 -3.33
C LEU A 178 -5.85 10.61 -4.54
N THR A 179 -7.14 10.65 -4.90
CA THR A 179 -7.67 9.92 -6.07
C THR A 179 -6.96 10.35 -7.35
N TYR A 180 -6.91 11.67 -7.62
CA TYR A 180 -6.21 12.18 -8.80
C TYR A 180 -4.70 12.01 -8.72
N LEU A 181 -4.11 12.08 -7.51
CA LEU A 181 -2.68 11.79 -7.33
C LEU A 181 -2.34 10.37 -7.75
N TYR A 182 -3.15 9.39 -7.35
CA TYR A 182 -2.92 7.99 -7.68
C TYR A 182 -3.22 7.69 -9.13
N TRP A 183 -4.21 8.34 -9.72
CA TRP A 183 -4.44 8.28 -11.16
C TRP A 183 -3.23 8.80 -11.95
N GLU A 184 -2.71 9.99 -11.62
CA GLU A 184 -1.53 10.55 -12.29
C GLU A 184 -0.29 9.67 -12.11
N LEU A 185 0.00 9.20 -10.89
CA LEU A 185 1.12 8.30 -10.65
C LEU A 185 0.96 6.97 -11.41
N SER A 186 -0.26 6.45 -11.53
CA SER A 186 -0.52 5.19 -12.27
C SER A 186 -0.36 5.32 -13.78
N LYS A 187 -0.48 6.54 -14.33
CA LYS A 187 -0.13 6.85 -15.73
C LYS A 187 1.37 7.03 -15.97
N HIS A 188 2.16 7.24 -14.90
CA HIS A 188 3.59 7.55 -14.98
C HIS A 188 4.44 6.57 -14.14
N PRO A 189 4.59 5.30 -14.57
CA PRO A 189 5.36 4.29 -13.83
C PRO A 189 6.81 4.71 -13.54
N GLU A 190 7.43 5.48 -14.42
CA GLU A 190 8.78 6.01 -14.24
C GLU A 190 8.88 6.96 -13.04
N ILE A 191 7.84 7.77 -12.80
CA ILE A 191 7.77 8.64 -11.62
C ILE A 191 7.51 7.83 -10.37
N GLN A 192 6.75 6.73 -10.43
CA GLN A 192 6.61 5.82 -9.28
C GLN A 192 7.96 5.21 -8.88
N ASP A 193 8.77 4.80 -9.85
CA ASP A 193 10.09 4.20 -9.60
C ASP A 193 11.08 5.24 -9.02
N GLU A 194 11.06 6.48 -9.53
CA GLU A 194 11.82 7.60 -8.96
C GLU A 194 11.37 7.95 -7.54
N LEU A 195 10.05 8.05 -7.31
CA LEU A 195 9.47 8.32 -6.01
C LEU A 195 9.85 7.24 -5.00
N ARG A 196 9.84 5.97 -5.41
CA ARG A 196 10.27 4.86 -4.56
C ARG A 196 11.75 4.95 -4.20
N LYS A 197 12.62 5.32 -5.13
CA LYS A 197 14.05 5.56 -4.83
C LYS A 197 14.23 6.65 -3.78
N GLU A 198 13.46 7.74 -3.88
CA GLU A 198 13.44 8.79 -2.86
C GLU A 198 12.91 8.26 -1.52
N LEU A 199 11.79 7.54 -1.49
CA LEU A 199 11.23 6.96 -0.27
C LEU A 199 12.20 5.98 0.43
N ARG A 200 13.04 5.29 -0.34
CA ARG A 200 14.13 4.45 0.18
C ARG A 200 15.22 5.25 0.88
N THR A 201 15.25 6.58 0.88
CA THR A 201 16.20 7.38 1.67
C THR A 201 15.75 7.63 3.12
N LEU A 202 14.50 7.33 3.46
CA LEU A 202 13.96 7.51 4.81
C LEU A 202 14.74 6.66 5.84
N SER A 203 14.97 7.20 7.04
CA SER A 203 15.71 6.49 8.08
C SER A 203 14.97 5.24 8.57
N VAL A 204 13.64 5.36 8.75
CA VAL A 204 12.72 4.26 9.01
C VAL A 204 12.01 3.91 7.72
N LYS A 205 12.06 2.63 7.30
CA LYS A 205 11.35 2.19 6.09
C LYS A 205 9.88 2.02 6.39
N ILE A 206 9.01 2.58 5.53
CA ILE A 206 7.58 2.35 5.61
C ILE A 206 7.28 1.02 4.91
N GLY A 207 7.40 -0.08 5.63
CA GLY A 207 7.02 -1.39 5.11
C GLY A 207 6.70 -2.36 6.22
N ARG A 208 6.03 -3.46 5.86
CA ARG A 208 5.70 -4.53 6.81
C ARG A 208 6.78 -5.63 6.70
N THR A 209 7.88 -5.46 7.44
CA THR A 209 8.92 -6.50 7.57
C THR A 209 8.52 -7.51 8.65
N PRO A 210 8.34 -8.81 8.36
CA PRO A 210 7.93 -9.80 9.37
C PRO A 210 8.97 -10.06 10.46
N VAL A 211 10.24 -9.68 10.24
CA VAL A 211 11.33 -9.87 11.23
C VAL A 211 11.21 -8.89 12.41
N MET A 212 10.47 -7.79 12.26
CA MET A 212 10.20 -6.83 13.35
C MET A 212 8.70 -6.61 13.53
N GLU A 213 7.98 -7.66 13.95
CA GLU A 213 6.63 -7.52 14.52
C GLU A 213 6.61 -6.56 15.75
N PHE A 214 7.79 -6.21 16.29
CA PHE A 214 7.98 -5.34 17.45
C PHE A 214 8.08 -3.83 17.17
N VAL A 215 8.22 -3.36 15.92
CA VAL A 215 8.37 -1.91 15.67
C VAL A 215 7.51 -1.45 14.49
N LYS A 216 6.19 -1.28 14.74
CA LYS A 216 5.30 -0.47 13.90
C LYS A 216 5.65 1.01 14.05
N GLN A 217 6.78 1.43 13.47
CA GLN A 217 7.27 2.80 13.55
C GLN A 217 7.14 3.47 12.18
N LEU A 218 6.54 4.66 12.19
CA LEU A 218 6.55 5.54 11.03
C LEU A 218 7.79 6.45 11.10
N PRO A 219 8.35 6.87 9.95
CA PRO A 219 9.36 7.91 9.92
C PRO A 219 8.86 9.19 10.58
N GLY A 220 9.78 10.05 11.03
CA GLY A 220 9.40 11.35 11.56
C GLY A 220 8.66 12.18 10.49
N ALA A 221 7.61 12.90 10.89
CA ALA A 221 6.84 13.74 9.97
C ALA A 221 7.73 14.72 9.18
N LYS A 222 8.79 15.26 9.81
CA LYS A 222 9.76 16.15 9.15
C LYS A 222 10.58 15.47 8.06
N GLU A 223 10.89 14.17 8.21
CA GLU A 223 11.63 13.43 7.18
C GLU A 223 10.78 13.24 5.94
N ILE A 224 9.51 12.84 6.13
CA ILE A 224 8.53 12.73 5.04
C ILE A 224 8.28 14.09 4.39
N ASP A 225 8.19 15.16 5.20
CA ASP A 225 7.96 16.51 4.69
C ASP A 225 9.10 17.00 3.79
N ALA A 226 10.33 16.61 4.09
CA ALA A 226 11.53 17.05 3.39
C ALA A 226 11.77 16.36 2.04
N LEU A 227 10.96 15.36 1.66
CA LEU A 227 11.11 14.62 0.41
C LEU A 227 10.67 15.46 -0.81
N PRO A 228 11.61 15.89 -1.69
CA PRO A 228 11.30 16.85 -2.75
C PRO A 228 10.39 16.30 -3.86
N LEU A 229 10.60 15.07 -4.34
CA LEU A 229 9.77 14.49 -5.39
C LEU A 229 8.37 14.16 -4.88
N LEU A 230 8.25 13.60 -3.67
CA LEU A 230 6.96 13.39 -3.00
C LEU A 230 6.18 14.70 -2.86
N HIS A 231 6.86 15.78 -2.46
CA HIS A 231 6.23 17.11 -2.40
C HIS A 231 5.82 17.59 -3.80
N ALA A 232 6.69 17.43 -4.79
CA ALA A 232 6.46 17.86 -6.16
C ALA A 232 5.25 17.18 -6.82
N VAL A 233 5.07 15.86 -6.67
CA VAL A 233 3.93 15.14 -7.24
C VAL A 233 2.61 15.58 -6.59
N ILE A 234 2.61 15.86 -5.29
CA ILE A 234 1.42 16.37 -4.59
C ILE A 234 1.10 17.80 -5.04
N MET A 235 2.09 18.68 -5.08
CA MET A 235 1.90 20.07 -5.49
C MET A 235 1.40 20.16 -6.94
N GLU A 236 1.95 19.36 -7.85
CA GLU A 236 1.49 19.36 -9.23
C GLU A 236 0.09 18.78 -9.39
N THR A 237 -0.23 17.73 -8.61
CA THR A 237 -1.59 17.20 -8.60
C THR A 237 -2.59 18.23 -8.09
N LEU A 238 -2.30 18.89 -6.97
CA LEU A 238 -3.19 19.93 -6.42
C LEU A 238 -3.26 21.17 -7.32
N ARG A 239 -2.23 21.43 -8.13
CA ARG A 239 -2.26 22.47 -9.16
C ARG A 239 -3.25 22.10 -10.26
N LEU A 240 -3.07 20.92 -10.87
CA LEU A 240 -3.86 20.53 -12.04
C LEU A 240 -5.29 20.11 -11.69
N HIS A 241 -5.43 19.37 -10.59
CA HIS A 241 -6.64 18.70 -10.09
C HIS A 241 -7.01 19.18 -8.68
N ALA A 242 -7.11 20.49 -8.50
CA ALA A 242 -7.51 21.09 -7.22
C ALA A 242 -8.91 20.57 -6.81
N PRO A 243 -9.10 20.02 -5.59
CA PRO A 243 -10.40 19.53 -5.14
C PRO A 243 -11.50 20.60 -5.06
N ILE A 244 -11.12 21.87 -4.86
CA ILE A 244 -12.01 23.04 -4.89
C ILE A 244 -11.46 24.02 -5.95
N PRO A 245 -11.67 23.74 -7.25
CA PRO A 245 -11.08 24.50 -8.35
C PRO A 245 -11.87 25.77 -8.67
N GLY A 246 -13.15 25.80 -8.30
CA GLY A 246 -14.11 26.87 -8.57
C GLY A 246 -13.99 28.08 -7.65
N ILE A 247 -15.13 28.68 -7.31
CA ILE A 247 -15.16 29.96 -6.60
C ILE A 247 -14.67 29.85 -5.15
N GLN A 248 -13.72 30.70 -4.76
CA GLN A 248 -13.31 30.90 -3.37
C GLN A 248 -13.81 32.27 -2.88
N PRO A 249 -15.06 32.37 -2.39
CA PRO A 249 -15.72 33.66 -2.16
C PRO A 249 -15.20 34.41 -0.93
N ARG A 250 -15.19 35.73 -1.03
CA ARG A 250 -14.98 36.71 0.04
C ARG A 250 -16.05 37.78 -0.07
N VAL A 251 -16.30 38.49 1.04
CA VAL A 251 -17.28 39.58 1.09
C VAL A 251 -16.52 40.89 1.34
N THR A 252 -16.80 41.90 0.52
CA THR A 252 -16.15 43.21 0.64
C THR A 252 -16.57 43.93 1.94
N PRO A 253 -15.62 44.47 2.71
CA PRO A 253 -15.91 45.25 3.91
C PRO A 253 -16.47 46.65 3.59
N ALA A 254 -17.10 47.27 4.59
CA ALA A 254 -17.48 48.68 4.58
C ALA A 254 -16.27 49.61 4.79
N PRO A 255 -16.30 50.84 4.25
CA PRO A 255 -17.38 51.42 3.42
C PRO A 255 -17.31 51.00 1.95
N SER A 256 -16.15 50.61 1.44
CA SER A 256 -15.94 50.10 0.08
C SER A 256 -14.57 49.43 -0.04
N SER A 257 -14.33 48.72 -1.13
CA SER A 257 -13.05 48.06 -1.44
C SER A 257 -12.53 48.43 -2.83
N THR A 258 -11.21 48.33 -3.02
CA THR A 258 -10.56 48.41 -4.33
C THR A 258 -9.83 47.10 -4.60
N LEU A 259 -10.11 46.45 -5.73
CA LEU A 259 -9.56 45.15 -6.08
C LEU A 259 -9.31 45.05 -7.59
N ALA A 260 -8.16 44.54 -8.01
CA ALA A 260 -7.83 44.27 -9.42
C ALA A 260 -8.10 45.44 -10.39
N GLY A 261 -7.80 46.68 -9.97
CA GLY A 261 -8.05 47.88 -10.77
C GLY A 261 -9.48 48.44 -10.69
N TYR A 262 -10.41 47.74 -10.04
CA TYR A 262 -11.77 48.21 -9.78
C TYR A 262 -11.84 48.94 -8.44
N ALA A 263 -12.11 50.24 -8.47
CA ALA A 263 -12.28 51.08 -7.28
C ALA A 263 -13.74 51.13 -6.81
N ASN A 264 -13.92 51.46 -5.53
CA ASN A 264 -15.24 51.72 -4.92
C ASN A 264 -16.25 50.56 -5.03
N ILE A 265 -15.77 49.32 -4.94
CA ILE A 265 -16.65 48.15 -4.83
C ILE A 265 -17.46 48.31 -3.53
N PRO A 266 -18.82 48.31 -3.58
CA PRO A 266 -19.65 48.47 -2.40
C PRO A 266 -19.38 47.41 -1.32
N PRO A 267 -19.79 47.63 -0.06
CA PRO A 267 -19.73 46.59 0.95
C PRO A 267 -20.73 45.49 0.64
N ASN A 268 -20.52 44.30 1.22
CA ASN A 268 -21.41 43.16 1.08
C ASN A 268 -21.51 42.61 -0.35
N ILE A 269 -20.47 42.79 -1.16
CA ILE A 269 -20.35 42.21 -2.50
C ILE A 269 -19.50 40.94 -2.41
N ARG A 270 -20.01 39.84 -2.97
CA ARG A 270 -19.26 38.59 -3.10
C ARG A 270 -18.24 38.71 -4.23
N VAL A 271 -16.97 38.59 -3.90
CA VAL A 271 -15.85 38.54 -4.86
C VAL A 271 -15.15 37.20 -4.72
N SER A 272 -14.69 36.63 -5.81
CA SER A 272 -14.08 35.29 -5.82
C SER A 272 -12.89 35.26 -6.75
N ALA A 273 -11.95 34.36 -6.48
CA ALA A 273 -10.99 33.88 -7.45
C ALA A 273 -11.10 32.36 -7.55
N GLN A 274 -10.62 31.81 -8.66
CA GLN A 274 -10.76 30.40 -9.01
C GLN A 274 -9.38 29.78 -9.16
N ALA A 275 -9.11 28.73 -8.39
CA ALA A 275 -7.85 28.02 -8.47
C ALA A 275 -7.64 27.44 -9.88
N TYR A 276 -8.70 26.93 -10.52
CA TYR A 276 -8.66 26.39 -11.89
C TYR A 276 -7.99 27.36 -12.88
N SER A 277 -8.50 28.60 -12.91
CA SER A 277 -8.08 29.63 -13.85
C SER A 277 -6.67 30.14 -13.52
N LEU A 278 -6.35 30.31 -12.24
CA LEU A 278 -5.01 30.74 -11.80
C LEU A 278 -3.95 29.69 -12.15
N HIS A 279 -4.24 28.42 -11.89
CA HIS A 279 -3.34 27.30 -12.13
C HIS A 279 -3.12 26.99 -13.61
N ARG A 280 -3.96 27.53 -14.50
CA ARG A 280 -3.88 27.36 -15.95
C ARG A 280 -3.34 28.57 -16.70
N ASN A 281 -2.79 29.56 -15.99
CA ASN A 281 -2.10 30.66 -16.63
C ASN A 281 -0.76 30.19 -17.23
N PRO A 282 -0.59 30.15 -18.56
CA PRO A 282 0.64 29.66 -19.21
C PRO A 282 1.87 30.55 -18.96
N GLU A 283 1.67 31.82 -18.57
CA GLU A 283 2.77 32.72 -18.22
C GLU A 283 3.43 32.34 -16.89
N VAL A 284 2.67 31.69 -16.00
CA VAL A 284 3.15 31.25 -14.68
C VAL A 284 3.45 29.75 -14.68
N PHE A 285 2.59 28.96 -15.32
CA PHE A 285 2.72 27.51 -15.45
C PHE A 285 2.83 27.13 -16.93
N PRO A 286 4.05 27.10 -17.50
CA PRO A 286 4.25 26.59 -18.86
C PRO A 286 3.64 25.19 -19.02
N GLU A 287 3.02 24.93 -20.17
CA GLU A 287 2.23 23.72 -20.42
C GLU A 287 1.21 23.46 -19.28
N PRO A 288 0.26 24.39 -19.05
CA PRO A 288 -0.57 24.41 -17.86
C PRO A 288 -1.50 23.19 -17.70
N GLU A 289 -1.84 22.52 -18.81
CA GLU A 289 -2.70 21.34 -18.80
C GLU A 289 -1.91 20.02 -18.57
N ALA A 290 -0.57 20.06 -18.65
CA ALA A 290 0.26 18.89 -18.45
C ALA A 290 0.59 18.70 -16.97
N TRP A 291 0.47 17.46 -16.48
CA TRP A 291 0.94 17.08 -15.15
C TRP A 291 2.46 16.94 -15.17
N GLN A 292 3.18 17.97 -14.70
CA GLN A 292 4.65 18.00 -14.69
C GLN A 292 5.23 18.26 -13.29
N PRO A 293 5.39 17.22 -12.44
CA PRO A 293 5.94 17.37 -11.09
C PRO A 293 7.29 18.08 -11.04
N ARG A 294 8.14 17.83 -12.04
CA ARG A 294 9.51 18.38 -12.10
C ARG A 294 9.56 19.91 -12.07
N ARG A 295 8.46 20.62 -12.38
CA ARG A 295 8.41 22.09 -12.23
C ARG A 295 8.63 22.55 -10.79
N TRP A 296 8.29 21.72 -9.81
CA TRP A 296 8.44 21.99 -8.37
C TRP A 296 9.79 21.57 -7.79
N LEU A 297 10.65 20.93 -8.57
CA LEU A 297 12.00 20.49 -8.15
C LEU A 297 13.09 21.56 -8.37
N LYS A 298 12.72 22.73 -8.89
CA LYS A 298 13.64 23.84 -9.11
C LYS A 298 14.10 24.45 -7.78
N GLU A 299 15.20 25.20 -7.83
CA GLU A 299 15.73 25.92 -6.67
C GLU A 299 14.67 26.80 -6.01
N TYR A 300 14.51 26.66 -4.69
CA TYR A 300 13.40 27.23 -3.94
C TYR A 300 13.30 28.75 -4.09
N ASN A 301 14.41 29.49 -4.05
CA ASN A 301 14.44 30.97 -4.00
C ASN A 301 14.53 31.66 -5.37
N THR A 302 14.09 31.01 -6.44
CA THR A 302 14.08 31.62 -7.78
C THR A 302 12.83 32.50 -7.97
N PRO A 303 12.91 33.62 -8.72
CA PRO A 303 11.73 34.46 -9.02
C PRO A 303 10.59 33.68 -9.64
N GLU A 304 10.88 32.71 -10.50
CA GLU A 304 9.91 31.85 -11.14
C GLU A 304 9.18 30.96 -10.12
N MET A 305 9.90 30.38 -9.16
CA MET A 305 9.31 29.57 -8.10
C MET A 305 8.47 30.39 -7.12
N GLU A 306 8.92 31.60 -6.77
CA GLU A 306 8.13 32.55 -5.97
C GLU A 306 6.81 32.91 -6.66
N GLU A 307 6.86 33.18 -7.97
CA GLU A 307 5.68 33.50 -8.76
C GLU A 307 4.71 32.30 -8.83
N MET A 308 5.20 31.09 -9.12
CA MET A 308 4.35 29.89 -9.09
C MET A 308 3.69 29.66 -7.73
N ARG A 309 4.43 29.83 -6.62
CA ARG A 309 3.87 29.71 -5.27
C ARG A 309 2.81 30.77 -4.97
N ARG A 310 3.00 31.99 -5.46
CA ARG A 310 2.04 33.09 -5.31
C ARG A 310 0.71 32.80 -6.02
N TRP A 311 0.75 32.12 -7.16
CA TRP A 311 -0.42 31.73 -7.94
C TRP A 311 -1.00 30.37 -7.56
N PHE A 312 -0.30 29.59 -6.73
CA PHE A 312 -0.79 28.33 -6.22
C PHE A 312 -1.88 28.55 -5.17
N TRP A 313 -3.12 28.29 -5.57
CA TRP A 313 -4.36 28.60 -4.85
C TRP A 313 -5.20 27.37 -4.48
N ALA A 314 -4.60 26.17 -4.47
CA ALA A 314 -5.28 24.96 -3.97
C ALA A 314 -5.79 25.11 -2.52
N PHE A 315 -5.12 25.94 -1.72
CA PHE A 315 -5.50 26.25 -0.33
C PHE A 315 -5.88 27.73 -0.11
N GLY A 316 -5.92 28.54 -1.17
CA GLY A 316 -6.05 29.99 -1.09
C GLY A 316 -4.88 30.68 -0.38
N SER A 317 -5.04 31.97 -0.08
CA SER A 317 -4.00 32.81 0.54
C SER A 317 -4.55 33.79 1.58
N GLY A 318 -3.66 34.33 2.43
CA GLY A 318 -3.98 35.35 3.43
C GLY A 318 -4.68 34.81 4.68
N GLY A 319 -5.21 35.71 5.52
CA GLY A 319 -5.76 35.35 6.85
C GLY A 319 -7.02 34.48 6.87
N ARG A 320 -7.55 34.10 5.70
CA ARG A 320 -8.70 33.20 5.52
C ARG A 320 -8.37 32.03 4.57
N MET A 321 -7.10 31.72 4.38
CA MET A 321 -6.68 30.52 3.67
C MET A 321 -7.13 29.25 4.40
N CYS A 322 -7.05 28.11 3.74
CA CYS A 322 -7.42 26.81 4.32
C CYS A 322 -6.67 26.57 5.63
N VAL A 323 -7.43 26.37 6.72
CA VAL A 323 -6.89 26.10 8.06
C VAL A 323 -6.20 24.73 8.14
N GLY A 324 -6.62 23.78 7.29
CA GLY A 324 -6.14 22.41 7.28
C GLY A 324 -4.98 22.14 6.30
N SER A 325 -4.41 23.15 5.63
CA SER A 325 -3.44 22.92 4.54
C SER A 325 -2.24 22.07 4.97
N ASN A 326 -1.67 22.35 6.13
CA ASN A 326 -0.53 21.59 6.66
C ASN A 326 -0.93 20.15 7.00
N PHE A 327 -2.12 19.96 7.58
CA PHE A 327 -2.63 18.62 7.89
C PHE A 327 -2.85 17.81 6.61
N ALA A 328 -3.54 18.38 5.62
CA ALA A 328 -3.82 17.74 4.34
C ALA A 328 -2.54 17.35 3.59
N ILE A 329 -1.55 18.25 3.49
CA ILE A 329 -0.27 17.92 2.85
C ILE A 329 0.46 16.80 3.59
N GLN A 330 0.51 16.84 4.93
CA GLN A 330 1.16 15.78 5.72
C GLN A 330 0.45 14.43 5.57
N GLU A 331 -0.88 14.42 5.61
CA GLU A 331 -1.70 13.24 5.36
C GLU A 331 -1.42 12.66 3.96
N MET A 332 -1.53 13.48 2.92
CA MET A 332 -1.29 13.07 1.53
C MET A 332 0.13 12.52 1.35
N LYS A 333 1.13 13.19 1.92
CA LYS A 333 2.53 12.73 1.90
C LYS A 333 2.67 11.38 2.58
N LEU A 334 2.18 11.22 3.81
CA LEU A 334 2.31 9.98 4.58
C LEU A 334 1.64 8.79 3.88
N VAL A 335 0.40 8.97 3.39
CA VAL A 335 -0.33 7.89 2.73
C VAL A 335 0.34 7.52 1.42
N THR A 336 0.70 8.50 0.59
CA THR A 336 1.39 8.26 -0.68
C THR A 336 2.73 7.57 -0.45
N ALA A 337 3.51 8.03 0.54
CA ALA A 337 4.75 7.38 0.95
C ALA A 337 4.51 5.93 1.38
N ALA A 338 3.46 5.65 2.16
CA ALA A 338 3.13 4.30 2.59
C ALA A 338 2.74 3.38 1.43
N ILE A 339 1.93 3.85 0.48
CA ILE A 339 1.52 3.04 -0.68
C ILE A 339 2.73 2.79 -1.58
N TYR A 340 3.41 3.83 -2.06
CA TYR A 340 4.46 3.69 -3.06
C TYR A 340 5.81 3.17 -2.51
N SER A 341 5.98 3.09 -1.19
CA SER A 341 7.06 2.31 -0.58
C SER A 341 6.86 0.79 -0.71
N ASN A 342 5.61 0.32 -0.83
CA ASN A 342 5.28 -1.12 -0.76
C ASN A 342 4.72 -1.67 -2.08
N PHE A 343 4.12 -0.81 -2.90
CA PHE A 343 3.37 -1.22 -4.08
C PHE A 343 3.71 -0.38 -5.30
N LYS A 344 3.56 -0.98 -6.47
CA LYS A 344 3.36 -0.30 -7.75
C LYS A 344 1.86 -0.33 -8.07
N SER A 345 1.32 0.74 -8.65
CA SER A 345 -0.07 0.79 -9.06
C SER A 345 -0.23 0.90 -10.57
N THR A 346 -1.27 0.28 -11.08
CA THR A 346 -1.69 0.31 -12.49
C THR A 346 -3.19 0.58 -12.59
N ILE A 347 -3.62 1.28 -13.64
CA ILE A 347 -5.04 1.55 -13.88
C ILE A 347 -5.68 0.30 -14.48
N VAL A 348 -6.75 -0.17 -13.83
CA VAL A 348 -7.62 -1.24 -14.36
C VAL A 348 -8.85 -0.63 -15.03
N ASP A 349 -9.46 0.37 -14.41
CA ASP A 349 -10.63 1.08 -14.93
C ASP A 349 -10.65 2.51 -14.36
N ASP A 350 -10.59 3.49 -15.25
CA ASP A 350 -10.74 4.93 -14.97
C ASP A 350 -11.91 5.56 -15.74
N ASP A 351 -12.91 4.76 -16.14
CA ASP A 351 -14.11 5.28 -16.79
C ASP A 351 -14.83 6.30 -15.88
N GLY A 352 -15.06 7.49 -16.44
CA GLY A 352 -15.68 8.61 -15.73
C GLY A 352 -14.76 9.32 -14.73
N ILE A 353 -13.44 9.25 -14.91
CA ILE A 353 -12.45 9.99 -14.11
C ILE A 353 -12.58 11.51 -14.24
N GLU A 354 -13.29 12.02 -15.24
CA GLU A 354 -13.51 13.44 -15.44
C GLU A 354 -14.17 14.09 -14.20
N ALA A 355 -13.71 15.29 -13.86
CA ALA A 355 -14.24 16.06 -12.75
C ALA A 355 -15.66 16.58 -13.05
N ILE A 356 -16.58 16.40 -12.11
CA ILE A 356 -17.88 17.11 -12.14
C ILE A 356 -17.71 18.62 -11.93
N ASP A 357 -18.63 19.42 -12.46
CA ASP A 357 -18.72 20.85 -12.14
C ASP A 357 -19.53 21.06 -10.85
N ALA A 358 -18.83 21.15 -9.74
CA ALA A 358 -19.38 21.34 -8.40
C ALA A 358 -18.42 22.12 -7.50
N TYR A 359 -18.87 22.48 -6.28
CA TYR A 359 -18.01 23.16 -5.31
C TYR A 359 -16.77 22.33 -4.94
N THR A 360 -16.99 21.07 -4.51
CA THR A 360 -15.94 20.05 -4.42
C THR A 360 -16.05 19.17 -5.66
N VAL A 361 -14.98 19.11 -6.46
CA VAL A 361 -14.96 18.27 -7.66
C VAL A 361 -14.56 16.84 -7.30
N LYS A 362 -15.12 15.87 -8.00
CA LYS A 362 -14.84 14.44 -7.86
C LYS A 362 -15.06 13.76 -9.22
N PRO A 363 -14.55 12.53 -9.42
CA PRO A 363 -14.83 11.77 -10.64
C PRO A 363 -16.34 11.65 -10.89
N THR A 364 -16.78 11.79 -12.14
CA THR A 364 -18.20 11.61 -12.52
C THR A 364 -18.73 10.22 -12.16
N SER A 365 -17.86 9.20 -12.16
CA SER A 365 -18.21 7.83 -11.81
C SER A 365 -18.15 7.54 -10.31
N ASP A 366 -17.64 8.45 -9.49
CA ASP A 366 -17.31 8.22 -8.07
C ASP A 366 -16.35 7.03 -7.86
N ARG A 367 -15.52 6.69 -8.85
CA ARG A 367 -14.66 5.50 -8.81
C ARG A 367 -13.31 5.74 -9.50
N LEU A 368 -12.32 4.97 -9.06
CA LEU A 368 -11.06 4.75 -9.76
C LEU A 368 -10.56 3.36 -9.37
N ILE A 369 -10.43 2.44 -10.33
CA ILE A 369 -10.08 1.05 -10.05
C ILE A 369 -8.60 0.85 -10.38
N LEU A 370 -7.79 0.60 -9.35
CA LEU A 370 -6.35 0.34 -9.49
C LEU A 370 -6.02 -1.08 -9.07
N GLU A 371 -5.08 -1.70 -9.77
CA GLU A 371 -4.39 -2.91 -9.29
C GLU A 371 -3.10 -2.49 -8.58
N PHE A 372 -2.80 -3.17 -7.47
CA PHE A 372 -1.57 -2.96 -6.72
C PHE A 372 -0.71 -4.20 -6.76
N GLU A 373 0.54 -4.05 -7.16
CA GLU A 373 1.51 -5.13 -7.15
C GLU A 373 2.54 -4.88 -6.05
N ARG A 374 2.72 -5.86 -5.14
CA ARG A 374 3.88 -5.85 -4.24
C ARG A 374 5.15 -5.95 -5.07
N GLU A 375 6.05 -5.00 -4.89
CA GLU A 375 7.39 -5.07 -5.46
C GLU A 375 8.32 -5.74 -4.44
N THR A 376 8.73 -6.98 -4.73
CA THR A 376 9.85 -7.62 -4.03
C THR A 376 11.10 -7.52 -4.90
N GLU A 377 12.27 -7.33 -4.28
CA GLU A 377 13.54 -7.28 -5.01
C GLU A 377 13.89 -8.65 -5.61
N TRP A 378 13.28 -8.99 -6.75
CA TRP A 378 13.77 -9.90 -7.80
C TRP A 378 13.10 -11.28 -7.91
N THR A 379 12.31 -11.72 -6.94
CA THR A 379 11.57 -12.99 -7.11
C THR A 379 10.39 -12.87 -8.08
N LYS A 380 9.90 -11.65 -8.34
CA LYS A 380 8.76 -11.38 -9.24
C LYS A 380 9.12 -10.93 -10.66
N SER A 381 10.38 -10.60 -10.96
CA SER A 381 10.77 -10.08 -12.28
C SER A 381 11.08 -11.17 -13.32
N GLY A 382 11.20 -12.43 -12.90
CA GLY A 382 11.62 -13.53 -13.80
C GLY A 382 13.11 -13.49 -14.18
N GLN A 383 13.92 -12.76 -13.42
CA GLN A 383 15.37 -12.67 -13.63
C GLN A 383 16.10 -13.92 -13.11
N TYR A 384 17.19 -14.27 -13.78
CA TYR A 384 17.98 -15.47 -13.48
C TYR A 384 18.95 -15.19 -12.33
N THR A 385 18.75 -15.83 -11.16
CA THR A 385 19.58 -15.64 -9.95
C THR A 385 20.42 -16.89 -9.65
N GLY A 386 21.68 -16.87 -10.07
CA GLY A 386 22.60 -18.00 -9.95
C GLY A 386 23.53 -17.77 -8.79
N ILE A 387 24.67 -17.14 -9.07
CA ILE A 387 25.74 -16.91 -8.11
C ILE A 387 25.49 -15.72 -7.19
N THR A 388 24.63 -14.78 -7.59
CA THR A 388 24.31 -13.60 -6.79
C THR A 388 23.68 -14.02 -5.47
N GLU A 389 24.25 -13.51 -4.37
CA GLU A 389 23.68 -13.73 -3.04
C GLU A 389 22.56 -12.71 -2.83
N LEU A 390 21.34 -13.25 -2.68
CA LEU A 390 20.15 -12.48 -2.33
C LEU A 390 19.62 -13.02 -1.00
N GLU A 391 19.15 -12.12 -0.17
CA GLU A 391 18.42 -12.47 1.04
C GLU A 391 17.04 -13.01 0.68
N LEU A 392 16.48 -13.88 1.53
CA LEU A 392 15.09 -14.31 1.37
C LEU A 392 14.16 -13.11 1.56
N THR A 393 13.18 -12.99 0.68
CA THR A 393 12.11 -11.99 0.83
C THR A 393 11.26 -12.30 2.06
N SER A 394 10.57 -11.28 2.59
CA SER A 394 9.59 -11.45 3.67
C SER A 394 8.55 -12.55 3.37
N ASP A 395 8.09 -12.60 2.13
CA ASP A 395 7.07 -13.56 1.67
C ASP A 395 7.69 -14.96 1.59
N GLY A 396 8.92 -15.07 1.06
CA GLY A 396 9.68 -16.32 1.04
C GLY A 396 9.94 -16.88 2.44
N ILE A 397 10.29 -16.02 3.40
CA ILE A 397 10.47 -16.41 4.81
C ILE A 397 9.15 -16.95 5.39
N ALA A 398 8.05 -16.22 5.24
CA ALA A 398 6.74 -16.63 5.75
C ALA A 398 6.25 -17.93 5.11
N GLN A 399 6.47 -18.09 3.79
CA GLN A 399 6.11 -19.29 3.05
C GLN A 399 6.88 -20.49 3.57
N VAL A 400 8.21 -20.41 3.70
CA VAL A 400 9.05 -21.50 4.21
C VAL A 400 8.69 -21.85 5.66
N GLN A 401 8.45 -20.86 6.52
CA GLN A 401 8.03 -21.10 7.91
C GLN A 401 6.68 -21.83 8.00
N ASN A 402 5.70 -21.43 7.18
CA ASN A 402 4.40 -22.10 7.14
C ASN A 402 4.53 -23.52 6.59
N THR A 403 5.30 -23.71 5.51
CA THR A 403 5.64 -25.03 4.98
C THR A 403 6.28 -25.90 6.07
N GLY A 404 7.24 -25.37 6.83
CA GLY A 404 7.88 -26.07 7.95
C GLY A 404 6.87 -26.48 9.04
N ARG A 405 6.00 -25.56 9.46
CA ARG A 405 4.94 -25.84 10.44
C ARG A 405 3.98 -26.94 9.97
N VAL A 406 3.63 -26.99 8.69
CA VAL A 406 2.64 -27.94 8.17
C VAL A 406 3.27 -29.29 7.85
N LEU A 407 4.45 -29.30 7.23
CA LEU A 407 5.04 -30.49 6.60
C LEU A 407 6.21 -31.10 7.39
N VAL A 408 6.80 -30.38 8.35
CA VAL A 408 7.94 -30.87 9.15
C VAL A 408 7.50 -31.17 10.58
N GLY A 409 7.88 -32.36 11.07
CA GLY A 409 7.64 -32.82 12.43
C GLY A 409 7.24 -34.30 12.52
N PRO A 410 7.06 -34.84 13.73
CA PRO A 410 6.73 -36.25 13.93
C PRO A 410 5.47 -36.67 13.16
N GLY A 411 5.57 -37.73 12.35
CA GLY A 411 4.47 -38.26 11.56
C GLY A 411 4.03 -37.41 10.37
N LYS A 412 4.74 -36.31 10.05
CA LYS A 412 4.46 -35.47 8.88
C LYS A 412 5.28 -35.91 7.66
N LEU A 413 5.12 -35.17 6.56
CA LEU A 413 5.80 -35.44 5.28
C LEU A 413 7.32 -35.54 5.45
N ILE A 414 7.91 -34.60 6.19
CA ILE A 414 9.31 -34.63 6.60
C ILE A 414 9.32 -34.90 8.10
N ASP A 415 9.50 -36.17 8.46
CA ASP A 415 9.69 -36.58 9.85
C ASP A 415 11.19 -36.59 10.18
N PRO A 416 11.67 -35.69 11.08
CA PRO A 416 13.08 -35.63 11.43
C PRO A 416 13.68 -36.95 11.95
N SER A 417 12.86 -37.88 12.46
CA SER A 417 13.32 -39.20 12.89
C SER A 417 13.64 -40.16 11.74
N ARG A 418 13.06 -39.93 10.55
CA ARG A 418 13.27 -40.72 9.32
C ARG A 418 14.32 -40.12 8.39
N VAL A 419 14.71 -38.86 8.60
CA VAL A 419 15.75 -38.19 7.83
C VAL A 419 17.13 -38.74 8.17
N ALA A 420 17.74 -39.36 7.16
CA ALA A 420 19.10 -39.87 7.21
C ALA A 420 20.12 -38.75 6.99
N HIS A 421 19.87 -37.90 5.99
CA HIS A 421 20.78 -36.83 5.61
C HIS A 421 20.05 -35.64 4.97
N VAL A 422 20.59 -34.44 5.14
CA VAL A 422 20.14 -33.22 4.48
C VAL A 422 21.33 -32.61 3.73
N TYR A 423 21.17 -32.44 2.41
CA TYR A 423 22.12 -31.68 1.59
C TYR A 423 21.56 -30.29 1.34
N VAL A 424 22.36 -29.26 1.61
CA VAL A 424 21.98 -27.85 1.45
C VAL A 424 22.93 -27.19 0.45
N SER A 425 22.37 -26.38 -0.44
CA SER A 425 23.15 -25.53 -1.34
C SER A 425 23.98 -24.50 -0.56
N PRO A 426 25.20 -24.14 -1.00
CA PRO A 426 26.04 -23.14 -0.32
C PRO A 426 25.48 -21.71 -0.32
N ARG A 427 24.47 -21.43 -1.17
CA ARG A 427 23.87 -20.08 -1.28
C ARG A 427 23.15 -19.70 0.02
N GLN A 428 23.29 -18.45 0.47
CA GLN A 428 22.74 -17.98 1.74
C GLN A 428 21.21 -18.15 1.81
N ARG A 429 20.50 -17.90 0.71
CA ARG A 429 19.04 -18.12 0.60
C ARG A 429 18.62 -19.57 0.86
N ALA A 430 19.43 -20.56 0.46
CA ALA A 430 19.14 -21.97 0.70
C ALA A 430 19.47 -22.38 2.14
N GLN A 431 20.57 -21.85 2.70
CA GLN A 431 20.93 -22.03 4.11
C GLN A 431 19.83 -21.46 5.02
N ALA A 432 19.38 -20.23 4.75
CA ALA A 432 18.28 -19.60 5.47
C ALA A 432 16.96 -20.38 5.30
N THR A 433 16.68 -20.92 4.11
CA THR A 433 15.50 -21.76 3.87
C THR A 433 15.54 -23.02 4.74
N PHE A 434 16.70 -23.68 4.82
CA PHE A 434 16.89 -24.84 5.69
C PHE A 434 16.63 -24.49 7.16
N ASP A 435 17.26 -23.42 7.67
CA ASP A 435 17.11 -23.01 9.07
C ASP A 435 15.65 -22.68 9.42
N LEU A 436 14.93 -22.03 8.50
CA LEU A 436 13.51 -21.70 8.67
C LEU A 436 12.60 -22.93 8.59
N LEU A 437 12.90 -23.86 7.70
CA LEU A 437 12.09 -25.07 7.49
C LEU A 437 12.15 -25.99 8.72
N PHE A 438 13.31 -26.06 9.39
CA PHE A 438 13.56 -26.92 10.55
C PHE A 438 13.55 -26.19 11.90
N SER A 439 13.21 -24.89 11.96
CA SER A 439 13.30 -24.08 13.18
C SER A 439 12.48 -24.62 14.37
N GLY A 440 11.44 -25.42 14.11
CA GLY A 440 10.61 -26.07 15.14
C GLY A 440 11.07 -27.46 15.58
N SER A 441 12.14 -28.00 14.99
CA SER A 441 12.67 -29.33 15.28
C SER A 441 14.02 -29.25 15.97
N SER A 442 14.13 -29.76 17.20
CA SER A 442 15.40 -29.77 17.94
C SER A 442 16.41 -30.82 17.46
N SER A 443 16.03 -31.73 16.55
CA SER A 443 16.87 -32.86 16.12
C SER A 443 17.69 -32.63 14.86
N LEU A 444 17.37 -31.60 14.06
CA LEU A 444 18.06 -31.28 12.81
C LEU A 444 18.38 -29.78 12.78
N SER A 445 19.58 -29.43 13.23
CA SER A 445 20.16 -28.08 13.12
C SER A 445 21.30 -28.07 12.11
N SER A 446 21.74 -26.89 11.70
CA SER A 446 22.90 -26.70 10.80
C SER A 446 24.22 -27.26 11.35
N THR A 447 24.27 -27.61 12.63
CA THR A 447 25.41 -28.24 13.31
C THR A 447 25.28 -29.74 13.48
N SER A 448 24.21 -30.36 12.93
CA SER A 448 24.00 -31.80 13.01
C SER A 448 24.92 -32.53 12.04
N ASP A 449 25.48 -33.68 12.46
CA ASP A 449 26.31 -34.55 11.61
C ASP A 449 25.56 -35.08 10.38
N ARG A 450 24.22 -34.95 10.36
CA ARG A 450 23.34 -35.34 9.24
C ARG A 450 23.09 -34.23 8.24
N VAL A 451 23.68 -33.04 8.42
CA VAL A 451 23.47 -31.89 7.53
C VAL A 451 24.81 -31.53 6.90
N SER A 452 24.87 -31.50 5.57
CA SER A 452 26.07 -31.07 4.86
C SER A 452 25.76 -30.06 3.76
N THR A 453 26.69 -29.15 3.54
CA THR A 453 26.64 -28.21 2.42
C THR A 453 27.40 -28.76 1.22
N THR A 454 26.84 -28.67 0.01
CA THR A 454 27.49 -29.16 -1.21
C THR A 454 27.27 -28.25 -2.41
N ASP A 455 28.34 -27.91 -3.12
CA ASP A 455 28.28 -27.13 -4.37
C ASP A 455 27.53 -27.86 -5.49
N ARG A 456 27.37 -29.20 -5.39
CA ARG A 456 26.51 -29.97 -6.31
C ARG A 456 25.06 -29.49 -6.28
N LEU A 457 24.64 -28.80 -5.22
CA LEU A 457 23.34 -28.15 -5.07
C LEU A 457 23.33 -26.64 -5.35
N ALA A 458 24.41 -26.03 -5.83
CA ALA A 458 24.41 -24.64 -6.29
C ALA A 458 23.44 -24.46 -7.48
N GLU A 459 22.74 -23.33 -7.55
CA GLU A 459 21.94 -23.01 -8.75
C GLU A 459 22.86 -22.99 -9.99
N TRP A 460 22.26 -23.16 -11.16
CA TRP A 460 22.97 -23.00 -12.43
C TRP A 460 23.77 -21.70 -12.45
N ALA A 461 25.06 -21.77 -12.78
CA ALA A 461 25.86 -20.57 -13.00
C ALA A 461 25.45 -19.92 -14.33
N TYR A 462 24.71 -18.82 -14.26
CA TYR A 462 24.14 -18.19 -15.45
C TYR A 462 25.13 -17.35 -16.25
N GLY A 463 26.34 -17.12 -15.73
CA GLY A 463 27.39 -16.39 -16.45
C GLY A 463 26.94 -15.00 -16.86
N GLU A 464 26.98 -14.70 -18.15
CA GLU A 464 26.55 -13.42 -18.71
C GLU A 464 25.04 -13.14 -18.56
N TYR A 465 24.26 -14.16 -18.19
CA TYR A 465 22.80 -14.07 -18.06
C TYR A 465 22.33 -13.78 -16.64
N GLU A 466 23.26 -13.68 -15.69
CA GLU A 466 22.95 -13.36 -14.29
C GLU A 466 22.18 -12.04 -14.18
N GLY A 467 21.04 -12.04 -13.49
CA GLY A 467 20.17 -10.87 -13.32
C GLY A 467 19.32 -10.51 -14.55
N MET A 468 19.40 -11.27 -15.65
CA MET A 468 18.60 -11.03 -16.86
C MET A 468 17.30 -11.85 -16.88
N VAL A 469 16.28 -11.35 -17.57
CA VAL A 469 15.08 -12.13 -17.92
C VAL A 469 15.27 -12.89 -19.24
N THR A 470 14.47 -13.94 -19.50
CA THR A 470 14.58 -14.77 -20.72
C THR A 470 14.56 -13.96 -22.03
N SER A 471 13.77 -12.88 -22.12
CA SER A 471 13.72 -12.03 -23.32
C SER A 471 15.01 -11.26 -23.55
N GLN A 472 15.66 -10.78 -22.48
CA GLN A 472 16.95 -10.11 -22.54
C GLN A 472 18.06 -11.08 -22.95
N ILE A 473 18.06 -12.30 -22.39
CA ILE A 473 19.02 -13.35 -22.78
C ILE A 473 18.90 -13.68 -24.26
N ARG A 474 17.68 -13.88 -24.76
CA ARG A 474 17.45 -14.14 -26.19
C ARG A 474 17.88 -12.98 -27.09
N ALA A 475 17.71 -11.74 -26.64
CA ALA A 475 18.18 -10.56 -27.38
C ALA A 475 19.72 -10.52 -27.41
N LEU A 476 20.39 -10.69 -26.26
CA LEU A 476 21.85 -10.73 -26.15
C LEU A 476 22.45 -11.84 -27.03
N ARG A 477 21.92 -13.06 -26.94
CA ARG A 477 22.36 -14.18 -27.77
C ARG A 477 22.22 -13.90 -29.25
N LYS A 478 21.14 -13.23 -29.65
CA LYS A 478 20.93 -12.80 -31.04
C LYS A 478 21.94 -11.73 -31.48
N GLU A 479 22.31 -10.81 -30.60
CA GLU A 479 23.39 -9.83 -30.86
C GLU A 479 24.76 -10.51 -31.02
N HIS A 480 25.01 -11.59 -30.26
CA HIS A 480 26.20 -12.44 -30.42
C HIS A 480 26.14 -13.34 -31.67
N GLY A 481 25.07 -13.28 -32.46
CA GLY A 481 24.90 -14.08 -33.68
C GLY A 481 24.51 -15.54 -33.42
N LEU A 482 24.02 -15.86 -32.23
CA LEU A 482 23.55 -17.19 -31.84
C LEU A 482 22.05 -17.39 -32.13
N ASP A 483 21.57 -18.63 -32.00
CA ASP A 483 20.16 -19.03 -32.08
C ASP A 483 19.44 -18.72 -33.40
N SER A 484 20.19 -18.63 -34.50
CA SER A 484 19.64 -18.36 -35.85
C SER A 484 18.81 -19.53 -36.41
N GLU A 485 19.18 -20.76 -36.07
CA GLU A 485 18.49 -21.98 -36.54
C GLU A 485 17.36 -22.45 -35.61
N ARG A 486 17.50 -22.25 -34.30
CA ARG A 486 16.52 -22.64 -33.29
C ARG A 486 16.62 -21.78 -32.03
N PRO A 487 15.52 -21.58 -31.29
CA PRO A 487 15.54 -20.81 -30.05
C PRO A 487 16.41 -21.44 -28.96
N TRP A 488 17.07 -20.58 -28.18
CA TRP A 488 17.79 -20.97 -26.97
C TRP A 488 16.90 -21.73 -25.99
N ASP A 489 17.46 -22.80 -25.45
CA ASP A 489 16.91 -23.58 -24.34
C ASP A 489 18.03 -23.88 -23.34
N ILE A 490 17.89 -23.36 -22.11
CA ILE A 490 18.88 -23.57 -21.03
C ILE A 490 19.19 -25.05 -20.80
N TRP A 491 18.19 -25.94 -20.92
CA TRP A 491 18.35 -27.37 -20.64
C TRP A 491 19.27 -28.07 -21.65
N ARG A 492 19.45 -27.47 -22.82
CA ARG A 492 20.25 -28.03 -23.91
C ARG A 492 21.54 -27.24 -24.12
N ASP A 493 21.42 -25.92 -24.16
CA ASP A 493 22.49 -25.03 -24.60
C ASP A 493 23.30 -24.44 -23.44
N GLY A 494 22.78 -24.50 -22.20
CA GLY A 494 23.42 -23.88 -21.02
C GLY A 494 23.49 -22.35 -21.11
N CYS A 495 24.50 -21.76 -20.46
CA CYS A 495 24.69 -20.31 -20.38
C CYS A 495 26.07 -19.86 -20.86
N GLU A 496 26.13 -18.78 -21.67
CA GLU A 496 27.41 -18.16 -22.06
C GLU A 496 28.15 -17.61 -20.84
N GLY A 497 29.45 -17.89 -20.75
CA GLY A 497 30.28 -17.52 -19.59
C GLY A 497 29.86 -18.19 -18.27
N GLY A 498 28.96 -19.18 -18.32
CA GLY A 498 28.42 -19.91 -17.18
C GLY A 498 28.57 -21.43 -17.33
N GLU A 499 27.71 -22.19 -16.67
CA GLU A 499 27.69 -23.66 -16.77
C GLU A 499 26.99 -24.14 -18.04
N SER A 500 27.56 -25.18 -18.65
CA SER A 500 26.90 -26.00 -19.67
C SER A 500 25.86 -26.95 -19.06
N ALA A 501 24.91 -27.41 -19.88
CA ALA A 501 23.94 -28.41 -19.44
C ALA A 501 24.60 -29.75 -19.04
N GLN A 502 25.77 -30.06 -19.62
CA GLN A 502 26.52 -31.27 -19.29
C GLN A 502 27.18 -31.18 -17.91
N GLU A 503 27.79 -30.05 -17.56
CA GLU A 503 28.40 -29.85 -16.23
C GLU A 503 27.36 -29.96 -15.11
N VAL A 504 26.18 -29.36 -15.31
CA VAL A 504 25.05 -29.51 -14.37
C VAL A 504 24.56 -30.97 -14.31
N THR A 505 24.52 -31.66 -15.45
CA THR A 505 24.14 -33.08 -15.50
C THR A 505 25.11 -33.93 -14.69
N ASP A 506 26.41 -33.76 -14.89
CA ASP A 506 27.45 -34.58 -14.26
C ASP A 506 27.42 -34.45 -12.73
N ARG A 507 27.29 -33.22 -12.20
CA ARG A 507 27.23 -33.00 -10.75
C ARG A 507 25.95 -33.51 -10.11
N LEU A 508 24.82 -33.47 -10.83
CA LEU A 508 23.55 -34.02 -10.35
C LEU A 508 23.56 -35.54 -10.38
N ASP A 509 24.08 -36.16 -11.44
CA ASP A 509 24.15 -37.61 -11.58
C ASP A 509 25.08 -38.24 -10.53
N ASP A 510 26.19 -37.58 -10.20
CA ASP A 510 27.07 -37.97 -9.10
C ASP A 510 26.33 -37.99 -7.75
N LEU A 511 25.60 -36.91 -7.43
CA LEU A 511 24.80 -36.83 -6.19
C LEU A 511 23.66 -37.86 -6.17
N ILE A 512 22.97 -38.07 -7.30
CA ILE A 512 21.90 -39.07 -7.41
C ILE A 512 22.45 -40.48 -7.18
N LYS A 513 23.63 -40.79 -7.73
CA LYS A 513 24.30 -42.08 -7.53
C LYS A 513 24.63 -42.31 -6.05
N GLU A 514 25.13 -41.29 -5.36
CA GLU A 514 25.39 -41.34 -3.91
C GLU A 514 24.11 -41.64 -3.12
N ILE A 515 23.04 -40.88 -3.37
CA ILE A 515 21.74 -41.04 -2.70
C ILE A 515 21.16 -42.44 -2.94
N ARG A 516 21.17 -42.91 -4.19
CA ARG A 516 20.66 -44.24 -4.54
C ARG A 516 21.47 -45.36 -3.90
N THR A 517 22.79 -45.23 -3.87
CA THR A 517 23.67 -46.21 -3.22
C THR A 517 23.36 -46.34 -1.73
N PHE A 518 23.09 -45.23 -1.05
CA PHE A 518 22.67 -45.23 0.35
C PHE A 518 21.28 -45.87 0.53
N GLN A 519 20.30 -45.46 -0.26
CA GLN A 519 18.91 -45.92 -0.13
C GLN A 519 18.72 -47.38 -0.56
N ALA A 520 19.59 -47.94 -1.40
CA ALA A 520 19.55 -49.35 -1.82
C ALA A 520 19.50 -50.33 -0.64
N ASN A 521 20.08 -49.96 0.51
CA ASN A 521 20.10 -50.78 1.73
C ASN A 521 18.83 -50.66 2.59
N HIS A 522 17.83 -49.88 2.16
CA HIS A 522 16.63 -49.54 2.95
C HIS A 522 15.33 -49.77 2.17
N MET A 523 15.34 -50.69 1.19
CA MET A 523 14.21 -50.92 0.30
C MET A 523 13.16 -51.87 0.86
N HIS A 524 13.55 -52.81 1.73
CA HIS A 524 12.72 -53.94 2.15
C HIS A 524 12.28 -53.87 3.62
N GLY A 525 12.21 -52.65 4.17
CA GLY A 525 11.73 -52.40 5.54
C GLY A 525 12.82 -52.51 6.60
N GLU A 526 14.08 -52.34 6.20
CA GLU A 526 15.20 -52.26 7.12
C GLU A 526 15.01 -51.13 8.14
N PRO A 527 15.36 -51.35 9.42
CA PRO A 527 15.17 -50.35 10.45
C PRO A 527 16.21 -49.23 10.32
N GLY A 528 15.76 -47.99 10.38
CA GLY A 528 16.63 -46.82 10.37
C GLY A 528 16.09 -45.68 9.51
N PRO A 529 16.67 -44.48 9.62
CA PRO A 529 16.32 -43.37 8.75
C PRO A 529 16.82 -43.60 7.33
N ALA A 530 15.99 -43.28 6.32
CA ALA A 530 16.31 -43.45 4.90
C ALA A 530 15.98 -42.22 4.04
N ASP A 531 15.30 -41.22 4.60
CA ASP A 531 14.87 -40.04 3.86
C ASP A 531 16.05 -39.08 3.67
N ILE A 532 16.20 -38.58 2.44
CA ILE A 532 17.21 -37.59 2.09
C ILE A 532 16.51 -36.30 1.69
N VAL A 533 16.86 -35.19 2.32
CA VAL A 533 16.29 -33.87 2.03
C VAL A 533 17.29 -33.02 1.26
N LEU A 534 16.84 -32.40 0.17
CA LEU A 534 17.65 -31.50 -0.65
C LEU A 534 17.08 -30.07 -0.58
N VAL A 535 17.88 -29.10 -0.15
CA VAL A 535 17.49 -27.68 -0.10
C VAL A 535 18.32 -26.90 -1.11
N ALA A 536 17.71 -26.54 -2.24
CA ALA A 536 18.38 -25.90 -3.38
C ALA A 536 17.46 -24.90 -4.12
N HIS A 537 17.58 -24.80 -5.45
CA HIS A 537 17.03 -23.71 -6.25
C HIS A 537 16.15 -24.20 -7.41
N GLY A 538 15.41 -23.29 -8.03
CA GLY A 538 14.34 -23.62 -8.98
C GLY A 538 14.78 -24.32 -10.26
N HIS A 539 15.82 -23.85 -10.96
CA HIS A 539 16.29 -24.55 -12.17
C HIS A 539 16.96 -25.86 -11.79
N LEU A 540 17.83 -25.85 -10.78
CA LEU A 540 18.55 -27.03 -10.34
C LEU A 540 17.62 -28.15 -9.85
N LEU A 541 16.61 -27.87 -9.03
CA LEU A 541 15.70 -28.91 -8.52
C LEU A 541 14.85 -29.52 -9.64
N ARG A 542 14.44 -28.72 -10.63
CA ARG A 542 13.76 -29.25 -11.83
C ARG A 542 14.69 -30.09 -12.70
N ALA A 543 15.97 -29.71 -12.81
CA ALA A 543 16.99 -30.57 -13.41
C ALA A 543 17.15 -31.88 -12.61
N PHE A 544 17.22 -31.81 -11.28
CA PHE A 544 17.35 -32.98 -10.41
C PHE A 544 16.21 -33.98 -10.66
N VAL A 545 14.95 -33.51 -10.75
CA VAL A 545 13.80 -34.38 -11.05
C VAL A 545 13.95 -35.09 -12.40
N LYS A 546 14.36 -34.37 -13.46
CA LYS A 546 14.57 -34.98 -14.78
C LYS A 546 15.65 -36.07 -14.72
N ARG A 547 16.78 -35.79 -14.07
CA ARG A 547 17.89 -36.76 -13.93
C ARG A 547 17.51 -37.95 -13.05
N TRP A 548 16.77 -37.71 -11.96
CA TRP A 548 16.27 -38.76 -11.09
C TRP A 548 15.45 -39.79 -11.87
N LEU A 549 14.57 -39.32 -12.77
CA LEU A 549 13.74 -40.15 -13.63
C LEU A 549 14.51 -40.81 -14.79
N GLY A 550 15.82 -40.57 -14.90
CA GLY A 550 16.67 -41.11 -15.98
C GLY A 550 16.52 -40.36 -17.31
N TYR A 551 15.86 -39.21 -17.34
CA TYR A 551 15.68 -38.43 -18.57
C TYR A 551 16.85 -37.47 -18.84
N PRO A 552 17.30 -37.31 -20.10
CA PRO A 552 18.27 -36.27 -20.45
C PRO A 552 17.72 -34.87 -20.12
N MET A 553 18.61 -33.90 -19.91
CA MET A 553 18.19 -32.54 -19.53
C MET A 553 17.19 -31.91 -20.50
N GLU A 554 17.41 -32.10 -21.80
CA GLU A 554 16.57 -31.60 -22.89
C GLU A 554 15.21 -32.32 -23.02
N PHE A 555 14.95 -33.36 -22.22
CA PHE A 555 13.65 -34.03 -22.26
C PHE A 555 12.53 -33.03 -21.91
N PRO A 556 11.46 -32.93 -22.74
CA PRO A 556 10.43 -31.89 -22.63
C PRO A 556 9.43 -32.18 -21.50
N LEU A 557 9.92 -32.50 -20.30
CA LEU A 557 9.13 -32.62 -19.09
C LEU A 557 8.97 -31.23 -18.46
N SER A 558 7.78 -30.67 -18.59
CA SER A 558 7.43 -29.39 -17.98
C SER A 558 7.14 -29.58 -16.49
N LEU A 559 7.90 -28.89 -15.65
CA LEU A 559 7.80 -28.96 -14.18
C LEU A 559 7.65 -27.54 -13.63
N MET A 560 6.73 -27.39 -12.69
CA MET A 560 6.57 -26.19 -11.87
C MET A 560 7.08 -26.47 -10.46
N LEU A 561 7.84 -25.53 -9.93
CA LEU A 561 8.28 -25.53 -8.55
C LEU A 561 8.30 -24.08 -8.07
N GLU A 562 7.39 -23.75 -7.15
CA GLU A 562 7.32 -22.43 -6.54
C GLU A 562 8.38 -22.29 -5.44
N PRO A 563 8.81 -21.06 -5.09
CA PRO A 563 9.61 -20.82 -3.90
C PRO A 563 8.99 -21.49 -2.66
N GLY A 564 9.78 -22.19 -1.86
CA GLY A 564 9.30 -22.92 -0.68
C GLY A 564 8.43 -24.17 -0.97
N GLY A 565 8.27 -24.55 -2.24
CA GLY A 565 7.59 -25.79 -2.64
C GLY A 565 8.40 -27.04 -2.30
N ILE A 566 7.71 -28.14 -1.96
CA ILE A 566 8.32 -29.44 -1.66
C ILE A 566 7.89 -30.46 -2.72
N GLY A 567 8.87 -31.09 -3.38
CA GLY A 567 8.67 -32.24 -4.24
C GLY A 567 9.17 -33.52 -3.57
N VAL A 568 8.55 -34.66 -3.89
CA VAL A 568 8.95 -35.97 -3.36
C VAL A 568 9.35 -36.89 -4.51
N LEU A 569 10.55 -37.43 -4.41
CA LEU A 569 11.11 -38.42 -5.32
C LEU A 569 11.27 -39.73 -4.56
N SER A 570 10.93 -40.83 -5.20
CA SER A 570 10.95 -42.16 -4.58
C SER A 570 11.22 -43.23 -5.64
N TYR A 571 10.81 -44.46 -5.36
CA TYR A 571 11.01 -45.62 -6.23
C TYR A 571 9.73 -46.43 -6.36
N GLN A 572 9.55 -47.07 -7.51
CA GLN A 572 8.49 -48.06 -7.69
C GLN A 572 8.90 -49.39 -7.07
N HIS A 573 7.90 -50.17 -6.65
CA HIS A 573 8.05 -51.57 -6.24
C HIS A 573 9.16 -51.85 -5.21
N HIS A 574 9.49 -50.88 -4.35
CA HIS A 574 10.62 -51.00 -3.42
C HIS A 574 11.93 -51.39 -4.12
N ASN A 575 12.18 -50.84 -5.31
CA ASN A 575 13.35 -51.16 -6.12
C ASN A 575 14.13 -49.88 -6.44
N VAL A 576 15.34 -49.76 -5.89
CA VAL A 576 16.23 -48.59 -6.13
C VAL A 576 16.54 -48.37 -7.62
N ASN A 577 16.36 -49.39 -8.46
CA ASN A 577 16.56 -49.31 -9.91
C ASN A 577 15.38 -48.70 -10.67
N GLU A 578 14.26 -48.43 -10.01
CA GLU A 578 13.02 -47.91 -10.60
C GLU A 578 12.64 -46.54 -10.01
N PRO A 579 13.46 -45.48 -10.24
CA PRO A 579 13.17 -44.16 -9.68
C PRO A 579 11.88 -43.57 -10.25
N ALA A 580 11.13 -42.88 -9.39
CA ALA A 580 9.84 -42.29 -9.70
C ALA A 580 9.63 -40.93 -9.03
N LEU A 581 8.77 -40.12 -9.64
CA LEU A 581 8.21 -38.92 -9.03
C LEU A 581 6.94 -39.32 -8.28
N PHE A 582 6.84 -38.92 -7.02
CA PHE A 582 5.71 -39.27 -6.18
C PHE A 582 4.54 -38.33 -6.49
N ALA A 583 3.60 -38.78 -7.34
CA ALA A 583 2.53 -37.93 -7.88
C ALA A 583 1.49 -37.48 -6.84
N GLY A 584 1.34 -38.19 -5.73
CA GLY A 584 0.40 -37.83 -4.67
C GLY A 584 0.55 -38.72 -3.45
N MET A 585 0.34 -38.15 -2.27
CA MET A 585 0.42 -38.82 -0.97
C MET A 585 -0.92 -38.79 -0.25
N ALA A 586 -1.29 -39.91 0.38
CA ALA A 586 -2.31 -39.91 1.41
C ALA A 586 -1.63 -39.50 2.73
N PHE A 587 -2.04 -38.38 3.31
CA PHE A 587 -1.54 -38.00 4.62
C PHE A 587 -2.03 -39.02 5.66
N PRO A 588 -1.17 -39.43 6.62
CA PRO A 588 -1.60 -40.33 7.67
C PRO A 588 -2.79 -39.73 8.43
N SER A 589 -3.79 -40.56 8.72
CA SER A 589 -4.89 -40.18 9.60
C SER A 589 -4.30 -39.78 10.96
N ALA A 590 -4.68 -38.59 11.48
CA ALA A 590 -4.26 -38.13 12.79
C ALA A 590 -4.58 -39.23 13.84
N SER A 591 -3.54 -39.87 14.36
CA SER A 591 -3.61 -40.78 15.49
C SER A 591 -3.27 -40.06 16.77
#